data_AF-A0A179SYD3-F1
#
_entry.id   AF-A0A179SYD3-F1
#
_cell.length_a   1.000
_cell.length_b   1.000
_cell.length_c   1.000
_cell.angle_alpha   90.00
_cell.angle_beta   90.00
_cell.angle_gamma   90.00
#
_symmetry.space_group_name_H-M   'P 1'
#
loop_
_entity.id
_entity.type
_entity.pdbx_description
1 polymer ?
#
loop_
_entity_poly.entity_id
_entity_poly.type
_entity_poly.pdbx_seq_one_letter_code
_entity_poly.pdbx_strand_id
1 'polypeptide(L)'
;MQLAEYIGKTDLAMINFSFLLIEDIDNKIKSKAFFYKNQISSYINDCVDHFLNNLHVKYSLQTIYKAEIHQMITPKLNKIYEKHCIFSCI
;
A
#
# COMPACT_ATOMS: atom_id res chain seq x y z
N MET A 1 0.15 -20.53 19.82
CA MET A 1 0.42 -19.09 19.67
C MET A 1 -0.13 -18.67 18.32
N GLN A 2 -1.14 -17.81 18.30
CA GLN A 2 -1.70 -17.32 17.04
C GLN A 2 -0.72 -16.32 16.42
N LEU A 3 -0.66 -16.23 15.08
CA LEU A 3 0.24 -15.32 14.38
C LEU A 3 0.04 -13.85 14.82
N ALA A 4 -1.21 -13.47 15.11
CA ALA A 4 -1.58 -12.16 15.64
C ALA A 4 -1.04 -11.88 17.06
N GLU A 5 -0.84 -12.92 17.88
CA GLU A 5 -0.25 -12.79 19.22
C GLU A 5 1.27 -12.68 19.16
N TYR A 6 1.89 -13.28 18.12
CA TYR A 6 3.33 -13.19 17.89
C TYR A 6 3.75 -11.86 17.26
N ILE A 7 3.03 -11.45 16.21
CA ILE A 7 3.37 -10.28 15.39
C ILE A 7 2.76 -9.00 15.97
N GLY A 8 1.67 -9.11 16.72
CA GLY A 8 0.87 -7.96 17.12
C GLY A 8 -0.27 -7.68 16.14
N LYS A 9 -1.42 -7.29 16.67
CA LYS A 9 -2.66 -7.10 15.87
C LYS A 9 -2.53 -5.98 14.84
N THR A 10 -1.88 -4.88 15.19
CA THR A 10 -1.68 -3.73 14.29
C THR A 10 -0.73 -4.09 13.15
N ASP A 11 0.39 -4.73 13.45
CA ASP A 11 1.39 -5.10 12.45
C ASP A 11 0.82 -6.13 11.46
N LEU A 12 0.05 -7.11 11.96
CA LEU A 12 -0.69 -8.03 11.09
C LEU A 12 -1.72 -7.30 10.21
N ALA A 13 -2.43 -6.29 10.75
CA ALA A 13 -3.37 -5.49 9.97
C ALA A 13 -2.68 -4.68 8.87
N MET A 14 -1.52 -4.08 9.16
CA MET A 14 -0.71 -3.35 8.17
C MET A 14 -0.22 -4.27 7.05
N ILE A 15 0.24 -5.48 7.40
CA ILE A 15 0.64 -6.50 6.43
C ILE A 15 -0.53 -6.85 5.52
N ASN A 16 -1.68 -7.20 6.09
CA ASN A 16 -2.87 -7.58 5.33
C ASN A 16 -3.35 -6.44 4.43
N PHE A 17 -3.41 -5.21 4.96
CA PHE A 17 -3.74 -4.02 4.19
C PHE A 17 -2.79 -3.84 2.99
N SER A 18 -1.48 -3.98 3.21
CA SER A 18 -0.47 -3.85 2.15
C SER A 18 -0.67 -4.88 1.04
N PHE A 19 -1.02 -6.13 1.37
CA PHE A 19 -1.30 -7.16 0.37
C PHE A 19 -2.57 -6.84 -0.44
N LEU A 20 -3.66 -6.46 0.24
CA LEU A 20 -4.93 -6.11 -0.40
C LEU A 20 -4.79 -4.89 -1.32
N LEU A 21 -4.04 -3.87 -0.88
CA LEU A 21 -3.80 -2.67 -1.68
C LEU A 21 -3.06 -3.00 -2.98
N ILE A 22 -2.06 -3.89 -2.93
CA ILE A 22 -1.32 -4.31 -4.13
C ILE A 22 -2.23 -5.07 -5.10
N GLU A 23 -3.07 -5.97 -4.58
CA GLU A 23 -4.01 -6.74 -5.39
C GLU A 23 -5.04 -5.82 -6.08
N ASP A 24 -5.58 -4.85 -5.33
CA ASP A 24 -6.50 -3.85 -5.86
C ASP A 24 -5.85 -3.00 -6.97
N ILE A 25 -4.59 -2.58 -6.79
CA ILE A 25 -3.83 -1.85 -7.82
C ILE A 25 -3.62 -2.70 -9.07
N ASP A 26 -3.21 -3.96 -8.92
CA ASP A 26 -3.02 -4.89 -10.04
C ASP A 26 -4.35 -5.09 -10.81
N ASN A 27 -5.46 -5.21 -10.10
CA ASN A 27 -6.79 -5.32 -10.69
C ASN A 27 -7.21 -4.04 -11.43
N LYS A 28 -6.98 -2.86 -10.85
CA LYS A 28 -7.27 -1.56 -11.50
C LYS A 28 -6.39 -1.31 -12.73
N ILE A 29 -5.16 -1.79 -12.74
CA ILE A 29 -4.30 -1.74 -13.93
C ILE A 29 -4.85 -2.67 -15.02
N LYS A 30 -5.18 -3.92 -14.67
CA LYS A 30 -5.77 -4.88 -15.63
C LYS A 30 -7.09 -4.39 -16.21
N SER A 31 -7.91 -3.72 -15.39
CA SER A 31 -9.17 -3.11 -15.83
C SER A 31 -8.97 -1.79 -16.59
N LYS A 32 -7.73 -1.37 -16.86
CA LYS A 32 -7.39 -0.10 -17.53
C LYS A 32 -7.97 1.13 -16.80
N ALA A 33 -8.07 1.09 -15.47
CA ALA A 33 -8.41 2.25 -14.66
C ALA A 33 -7.17 3.09 -14.32
N PHE A 34 -5.99 2.46 -14.26
CA PHE A 34 -4.71 3.12 -14.01
C PHE A 34 -3.75 2.98 -15.19
N PHE A 35 -3.21 4.12 -15.61
CA PHE A 35 -2.27 4.21 -16.74
C PHE A 35 -0.93 4.83 -16.36
N TYR A 36 -0.91 5.69 -15.33
CA TYR A 36 0.27 6.46 -14.95
C TYR A 36 0.72 6.16 -13.52
N LYS A 37 2.03 6.11 -13.31
CA LYS A 37 2.62 5.92 -11.97
C LYS A 37 2.16 6.96 -10.97
N ASN A 38 1.99 8.22 -11.39
CA ASN A 38 1.53 9.30 -10.51
C ASN A 38 0.10 9.07 -10.00
N GLN A 39 -0.79 8.54 -10.85
CA GLN A 39 -2.16 8.18 -10.44
C GLN A 39 -2.12 7.10 -9.37
N ILE A 40 -1.29 6.09 -9.57
CA ILE A 40 -1.16 4.96 -8.65
C ILE A 40 -0.54 5.44 -7.33
N SER A 41 0.52 6.27 -7.36
CA SER A 41 1.11 6.86 -6.17
C SER A 41 0.13 7.73 -5.37
N SER A 42 -0.67 8.56 -6.04
CA SER A 42 -1.71 9.35 -5.38
C SER A 42 -2.73 8.44 -4.70
N TYR A 43 -3.23 7.45 -5.42
CA TYR A 43 -4.20 6.48 -4.90
C TYR A 43 -3.67 5.71 -3.68
N ILE A 44 -2.41 5.27 -3.73
CA ILE A 44 -1.74 4.62 -2.60
C ILE A 44 -1.73 5.55 -1.41
N ASN A 45 -1.29 6.80 -1.58
CA ASN A 45 -1.21 7.76 -0.48
C ASN A 45 -2.58 7.97 0.17
N ASP A 46 -3.62 8.17 -0.64
CA ASP A 46 -4.99 8.36 -0.14
C ASP A 46 -5.48 7.15 0.65
N CYS A 47 -5.23 5.93 0.15
CA CYS A 47 -5.61 4.69 0.83
C CYS A 47 -4.85 4.49 2.14
N VAL A 48 -3.55 4.74 2.14
CA VAL A 48 -2.70 4.62 3.34
C VAL A 48 -3.12 5.63 4.39
N ASP A 49 -3.34 6.89 4.00
CA ASP A 49 -3.77 7.93 4.93
C ASP A 49 -5.15 7.62 5.51
N HIS A 50 -6.09 7.12 4.70
CA HIS A 50 -7.39 6.67 5.20
C HIS A 50 -7.26 5.53 6.23
N PHE A 51 -6.43 4.53 5.93
CA PHE A 51 -6.19 3.41 6.84
C PHE A 51 -5.57 3.86 8.17
N LEU A 52 -4.54 4.71 8.13
CA LEU A 52 -3.84 5.19 9.32
C LEU A 52 -4.69 6.11 10.19
N ASN A 53 -5.58 6.90 9.57
CA ASN A 53 -6.55 7.71 10.30
C ASN A 53 -7.55 6.86 11.09
N ASN A 54 -7.93 5.69 10.55
CA ASN A 54 -8.84 4.75 11.22
C ASN A 54 -8.17 3.96 12.37
N LEU A 55 -6.84 3.93 12.45
CA LEU A 55 -6.12 3.24 13.54
C LEU A 55 -6.10 4.03 14.85
N HIS A 56 -6.50 5.31 14.85
CA HIS A 56 -6.53 6.17 16.04
C HIS A 56 -5.21 6.22 16.84
N VAL A 57 -4.06 6.06 16.15
CA VAL A 57 -2.73 6.14 16.76
C VAL A 57 -2.17 7.56 16.72
N LYS A 58 -1.14 7.83 17.55
CA LYS A 58 -0.46 9.13 17.56
C LYS A 58 0.11 9.45 16.18
N TYR A 59 0.10 10.72 15.80
CA TYR A 59 0.62 11.20 14.52
C TYR A 59 2.06 10.75 14.24
N SER A 60 2.94 10.76 15.24
CA SER A 60 4.32 10.27 15.09
C SER A 60 4.38 8.80 14.68
N LEU A 61 3.46 7.97 15.19
CA LEU A 61 3.38 6.56 14.85
C LEU A 61 2.73 6.34 13.48
N GLN A 62 1.75 7.17 13.09
CA GLN A 62 1.20 7.17 11.73
C GLN A 62 2.30 7.42 10.69
N THR A 63 3.20 8.38 10.94
CA THR A 63 4.33 8.66 10.04
C THR A 63 5.24 7.45 9.87
N ILE A 64 5.54 6.73 10.96
CA ILE A 64 6.36 5.52 10.93
C ILE A 64 5.65 4.43 10.12
N TYR A 65 4.38 4.15 10.45
CA TYR A 65 3.58 3.14 9.76
C TYR A 65 3.39 3.44 8.27
N LYS A 66 3.22 4.72 7.91
CA LYS A 66 3.18 5.14 6.51
C LYS A 66 4.47 4.73 5.79
N ALA A 67 5.62 5.05 6.37
CA ALA A 67 6.91 4.70 5.79
C ALA A 67 7.09 3.17 5.66
N GLU A 68 6.71 2.41 6.68
CA GLU A 68 6.78 0.94 6.68
C GLU A 68 5.88 0.33 5.59
N ILE A 69 4.63 0.77 5.48
CA ILE A 69 3.71 0.30 4.42
C ILE A 69 4.30 0.61 3.05
N HIS A 70 4.81 1.83 2.82
CA HIS A 70 5.46 2.17 1.55
C HIS A 70 6.66 1.28 1.25
N GLN A 71 7.50 1.01 2.25
CA GLN A 71 8.66 0.14 2.10
C GLN A 71 8.23 -1.30 1.75
N MET A 72 7.13 -1.80 2.31
CA MET A 72 6.60 -3.13 2.02
C MET A 72 6.01 -3.25 0.62
N ILE A 73 5.28 -2.24 0.14
CA ILE A 73 4.58 -2.31 -1.14
C ILE A 73 5.48 -1.98 -2.34
N THR A 74 6.48 -1.11 -2.18
CA THR A 74 7.32 -0.59 -3.27
C THR A 74 7.97 -1.68 -4.12
N PRO A 75 8.60 -2.73 -3.54
CA PRO A 75 9.25 -3.78 -4.34
C PRO A 75 8.25 -4.55 -5.22
N LYS A 76 7.02 -4.74 -4.75
CA LYS A 76 5.96 -5.43 -5.51
C LYS A 76 5.35 -4.52 -6.56
N LEU A 77 5.13 -3.24 -6.23
CA LEU A 77 4.65 -2.24 -7.19
C LEU A 77 5.60 -2.07 -8.36
N ASN A 78 6.92 -2.04 -8.11
CA ASN A 78 7.91 -1.97 -9.19
C ASN A 78 7.79 -3.14 -10.17
N LYS A 79 7.61 -4.36 -9.65
CA LYS A 79 7.36 -5.54 -10.49
C LYS A 79 6.07 -5.42 -11.31
N ILE A 80 5.01 -4.86 -10.73
CA ILE A 80 3.74 -4.62 -11.45
C ILE A 80 3.94 -3.56 -12.54
N TYR A 81 4.64 -2.46 -12.24
CA TYR A 81 4.92 -1.40 -13.20
C TYR A 81 5.72 -1.89 -14.41
N GLU A 82 6.74 -2.72 -14.17
CA GLU A 82 7.52 -3.37 -15.21
C GLU A 82 6.67 -4.32 -16.04
N LYS A 83 5.87 -5.16 -15.39
CA LYS A 83 5.00 -6.15 -16.06
C LYS A 83 3.94 -5.51 -16.94
N HIS A 84 3.36 -4.38 -16.52
CA HIS A 84 2.24 -3.73 -17.20
C HIS A 84 2.66 -2.50 -18.02
N CYS A 85 3.97 -2.23 -18.16
CA CYS A 85 4.53 -1.08 -18.90
C CYS A 85 3.85 0.26 -18.53
N ILE A 86 3.64 0.51 -17.23
CA ILE A 86 2.95 1.71 -16.74
C ILE A 86 3.73 2.97 -17.08
N PHE A 87 3.03 3.98 -17.61
CA PHE A 87 3.63 5.24 -18.01
C PHE A 87 4.15 6.03 -16.80
N SER A 88 5.34 6.59 -16.92
CA SER A 88 5.89 7.57 -15.98
C SER A 88 5.86 8.96 -16.61
N CYS A 89 5.20 9.91 -15.97
CA CYS A 89 5.37 11.32 -16.32
C CYS A 89 6.73 11.79 -15.82
N ILE A 90 7.43 12.57 -16.64
CA ILE A 90 8.68 13.27 -16.31
C ILE A 90 8.34 14.50 -15.47
#